data_AF-A0A0W8DHM5-F1
#
_entry.id   AF-A0A0W8DHM5-F1
#
_cell.length_a   1.000
_cell.length_b   1.000
_cell.length_c   1.000
_cell.angle_alpha   90.00
_cell.angle_beta   90.00
_cell.angle_gamma   90.00
#
_symmetry.space_group_name_H-M   'P 1'
#
loop_
_entity.id
_entity.type
_entity.pdbx_description
1 polymer ?
#
loop_
_entity_poly.entity_id
_entity_poly.type
_entity_poly.pdbx_seq_one_letter_code
_entity_poly.pdbx_strand_id
1 'polypeptide(L)'
;MAKDASGVVCSVRCQFCKYFGREESKNGKRRRTQNQKFYKPPYRPQYYTDHNTTAHGIKWAQYQALSSDEKSAFFSGQISHNNQLSSHYEVESSTLSFDIPEHIVTDLIGKIFFNDEDEGASEPVALRAFGDADAGVYRLQIKMPFRFNLAIQHMSAGLSFRQAATVIQQHYQATGNNKLYGMTDTLASTYARYLVAISFQRIGELMANSYMWAFAFASDISTHYERSFMDQRLRLAVDGVLVNIHLLAIPVFERHTAIVQFNLISTTLDVLYGQWRDKMIGVASDGENTMTGRHAGVVTLLENEATHPILRVWCAAHQMDLVMKAAFAIVDDGNFVKNTKDLIVHLRRQKLLIADMGTAAKKLTNRWLYMGNALEWILRNHAQLNTHFEGHQSASPSSS
;
A
#
# COMPACT_ATOMS: atom_id res chain seq x y z
N MET A 1 18.50 18.94 -33.06
CA MET A 1 17.87 19.93 -33.94
C MET A 1 16.66 19.27 -34.55
N ALA A 2 15.50 19.95 -34.59
CA ALA A 2 14.31 19.44 -35.25
C ALA A 2 14.16 20.13 -36.61
N LYS A 3 13.78 19.36 -37.62
CA LYS A 3 13.48 19.84 -38.98
C LYS A 3 11.99 19.60 -39.26
N ASP A 4 11.38 20.49 -40.02
CA ASP A 4 10.02 20.27 -40.53
C ASP A 4 10.01 19.31 -41.74
N ALA A 5 8.82 19.07 -42.30
CA ALA A 5 8.63 18.18 -43.44
C ALA A 5 9.38 18.63 -44.72
N SER A 6 9.77 19.91 -44.80
CA SER A 6 10.57 20.47 -45.90
C SER A 6 12.09 20.37 -45.65
N GLY A 7 12.50 19.82 -44.50
CA GLY A 7 13.91 19.71 -44.13
C GLY A 7 14.50 20.99 -43.53
N VAL A 8 13.70 22.05 -43.38
CA VAL A 8 14.11 23.32 -42.79
C VAL A 8 14.12 23.18 -41.26
N VAL A 9 15.13 23.79 -40.63
CA VAL A 9 15.29 23.76 -39.17
C VAL A 9 14.17 24.56 -38.51
N CYS A 10 13.33 23.88 -37.72
CA CYS A 10 12.19 24.49 -37.04
C CYS A 10 12.43 24.69 -35.53
N SER A 11 13.41 24.01 -34.94
CA SER A 11 13.79 24.19 -33.53
C SER A 11 15.22 23.73 -33.23
N VAL A 12 15.93 24.51 -32.41
CA VAL A 12 17.25 24.15 -31.86
C VAL A 12 17.18 24.09 -30.33
N ARG A 13 17.91 23.16 -29.73
CA ARG A 13 17.91 22.91 -28.28
C ARG A 13 19.21 23.40 -27.66
N CYS A 14 19.13 24.00 -26.47
CA CYS A 14 20.31 24.32 -25.67
C CYS A 14 21.04 23.04 -25.21
N GLN A 15 22.31 22.89 -25.59
CA GLN A 15 23.12 21.72 -25.21
C GLN A 15 23.48 21.72 -23.72
N PHE A 16 23.68 22.89 -23.10
CA PHE A 16 23.90 22.97 -21.65
C PHE A 16 22.69 22.45 -20.87
N CYS A 17 21.47 22.87 -21.24
CA CYS A 17 20.24 22.30 -20.70
C CYS A 17 20.14 20.78 -20.87
N LYS A 18 20.60 20.23 -22.01
CA LYS A 18 20.53 18.79 -22.31
C LYS A 18 21.50 17.96 -21.45
N TYR A 19 22.73 18.45 -21.29
CA TYR A 19 23.82 17.68 -20.68
C TYR A 19 24.05 17.99 -19.21
N PHE A 20 23.74 19.20 -18.75
CA PHE A 20 24.06 19.66 -17.40
C PHE A 20 22.85 20.17 -16.60
N GLY A 21 21.65 20.26 -17.20
CA GLY A 21 20.50 20.89 -16.54
C GLY A 21 20.68 22.41 -16.37
N ARG A 22 19.81 23.08 -15.60
CA ARG A 22 19.93 24.52 -15.33
C ARG A 22 20.53 24.77 -13.96
N GLU A 23 21.47 25.71 -13.92
CA GLU A 23 22.13 26.14 -12.70
C GLU A 23 21.22 27.04 -11.85
N GLU A 24 21.38 26.92 -10.52
CA GLU A 24 20.63 27.74 -9.57
C GLU A 24 21.05 29.21 -9.65
N SER A 25 20.06 30.09 -9.44
CA SER A 25 20.30 31.52 -9.35
C SER A 25 20.82 31.85 -7.95
N LYS A 26 22.04 32.38 -7.84
CA LYS A 26 22.66 32.79 -6.57
C LYS A 26 21.77 33.72 -5.71
N ASN A 27 20.85 34.46 -6.34
CA ASN A 27 19.96 35.45 -5.68
C ASN A 27 18.45 35.18 -5.90
N GLY A 28 18.05 33.98 -6.33
CA GLY A 28 16.66 33.68 -6.68
C GLY A 28 15.79 33.30 -5.48
N LYS A 29 14.74 34.09 -5.16
CA LYS A 29 13.72 33.73 -4.14
C LYS A 29 12.84 32.54 -4.52
N ARG A 30 12.86 32.10 -5.78
CA ARG A 30 12.07 30.96 -6.29
C ARG A 30 12.97 30.00 -7.05
N ARG A 31 12.72 28.70 -6.87
CA ARG A 31 13.40 27.62 -7.58
C ARG A 31 13.16 27.73 -9.09
N ARG A 32 14.22 27.53 -9.88
CA ARG A 32 14.18 27.67 -11.33
C ARG A 32 13.59 26.42 -11.99
N THR A 33 12.79 26.61 -13.04
CA THR A 33 12.26 25.49 -13.85
C THR A 33 13.39 24.71 -14.50
N GLN A 34 13.38 23.38 -14.40
CA GLN A 34 14.41 22.52 -14.98
C GLN A 34 14.15 22.09 -16.44
N ASN A 35 13.12 22.65 -17.08
CA ASN A 35 12.80 22.34 -18.47
C ASN A 35 13.92 22.74 -19.44
N GLN A 36 14.24 21.85 -20.38
CA GLN A 36 15.22 22.12 -21.43
C GLN A 36 14.76 23.30 -22.29
N LYS A 37 15.67 24.23 -22.59
CA LYS A 37 15.36 25.37 -23.46
C LYS A 37 15.43 24.95 -24.94
N PHE A 38 14.35 25.25 -25.65
CA PHE A 38 14.26 25.19 -27.11
C PHE A 38 14.09 26.60 -27.67
N TYR A 39 14.67 26.82 -28.85
CA TYR A 39 14.60 28.07 -29.60
C TYR A 39 13.95 27.79 -30.94
N LYS A 40 13.05 28.69 -31.35
CA LYS A 40 12.37 28.68 -32.64
C LYS A 40 12.83 29.89 -33.47
N PRO A 41 12.64 29.89 -34.80
CA PRO A 41 12.89 31.07 -35.62
C PRO A 41 12.10 32.30 -35.12
N PRO A 42 12.65 33.53 -35.23
CA PRO A 42 13.98 33.86 -35.75
C PRO A 42 15.10 33.60 -34.72
N TYR A 43 16.16 32.93 -35.18
CA TYR A 43 17.31 32.51 -34.38
C TYR A 43 18.23 33.67 -34.02
N ARG A 44 17.87 34.46 -33.00
CA ARG A 44 18.63 35.63 -32.57
C ARG A 44 19.78 35.25 -31.61
N PRO A 45 21.04 35.57 -31.92
CA PRO A 45 22.20 35.26 -31.06
C PRO A 45 22.08 35.79 -29.63
N GLN A 46 21.49 36.98 -29.47
CA GLN A 46 21.26 37.58 -28.15
C GLN A 46 20.52 36.64 -27.18
N TYR A 47 19.49 35.94 -27.66
CA TYR A 47 18.71 35.02 -26.83
C TYR A 47 19.48 33.78 -26.39
N TYR A 48 20.52 33.39 -27.13
CA TYR A 48 21.42 32.31 -26.73
C TYR A 48 22.33 32.79 -25.60
N THR A 49 22.95 33.96 -25.80
CA THR A 49 23.85 34.56 -24.80
C THR A 49 23.10 34.87 -23.50
N ASP A 50 21.93 35.50 -23.56
CA ASP A 50 21.13 35.82 -22.37
C ASP A 50 20.75 34.56 -21.59
N HIS A 51 20.33 33.51 -22.30
CA HIS A 51 19.99 32.24 -21.67
C HIS A 51 21.20 31.57 -21.04
N ASN A 52 22.34 31.49 -21.74
CA ASN A 52 23.52 30.82 -21.22
C ASN A 52 24.10 31.55 -20.01
N THR A 53 24.21 32.89 -20.09
CA THR A 53 24.68 33.72 -18.98
C THR A 53 23.76 33.62 -17.76
N THR A 54 22.44 33.60 -17.98
CA THR A 54 21.50 33.54 -16.86
C THR A 54 21.30 32.14 -16.32
N ALA A 55 21.24 31.10 -17.15
CA ALA A 55 20.83 29.73 -16.79
C ALA A 55 21.97 28.73 -16.64
N HIS A 56 23.16 29.06 -17.12
CA HIS A 56 24.33 28.20 -17.13
C HIS A 56 25.60 29.00 -16.83
N GLY A 57 25.55 30.02 -15.97
CA GLY A 57 26.64 30.98 -15.79
C GLY A 57 28.01 30.36 -15.51
N ILE A 58 28.07 29.27 -14.73
CA ILE A 58 29.31 28.55 -14.40
C ILE A 58 29.80 27.76 -15.63
N LYS A 59 28.96 26.87 -16.19
CA LYS A 59 29.32 26.06 -17.35
C LYS A 59 29.57 26.90 -18.61
N TRP A 60 28.89 28.03 -18.74
CA TRP A 60 29.06 28.99 -19.82
C TRP A 60 30.41 29.70 -19.71
N ALA A 61 30.80 30.17 -18.52
CA ALA A 61 32.12 30.74 -18.31
C ALA A 61 33.24 29.73 -18.58
N GLN A 62 33.07 28.48 -18.14
CA GLN A 62 33.99 27.38 -18.46
C GLN A 62 34.10 27.18 -19.98
N TYR A 63 32.97 27.11 -20.67
CA TYR A 63 32.94 26.94 -22.13
C TYR A 63 33.58 28.13 -22.85
N GLN A 64 33.36 29.37 -22.40
CA GLN A 64 33.92 30.56 -23.05
C GLN A 64 35.45 30.60 -22.97
N ALA A 65 36.03 30.13 -21.86
CA ALA A 65 37.47 30.08 -21.62
C ALA A 65 38.24 29.06 -22.50
N LEU A 66 37.53 28.15 -23.18
CA LEU A 66 38.12 27.11 -24.02
C LEU A 66 38.57 27.63 -25.40
N SER A 67 39.58 26.96 -25.97
CA SER A 67 39.98 27.12 -27.37
C SER A 67 38.89 26.65 -28.34
N SER A 68 39.05 26.97 -29.62
CA SER A 68 38.08 26.58 -30.67
C SER A 68 37.91 25.05 -30.76
N ASP A 69 39.02 24.31 -30.69
CA ASP A 69 39.01 22.85 -30.82
C ASP A 69 38.36 22.19 -29.60
N GLU A 70 38.64 22.69 -28.40
CA GLU A 70 38.03 22.21 -27.15
C GLU A 70 36.53 22.49 -27.09
N LYS A 71 36.08 23.64 -27.62
CA LYS A 71 34.64 23.97 -27.73
C LYS A 71 33.89 22.96 -28.59
N SER A 72 34.51 22.46 -29.66
CA SER A 72 33.90 21.45 -30.55
C SER A 72 33.72 20.08 -29.84
N ALA A 73 34.58 19.76 -28.87
CA ALA A 73 34.55 18.51 -28.12
C ALA A 73 33.78 18.60 -26.78
N PHE A 74 33.45 19.80 -26.30
CA PHE A 74 32.94 20.04 -24.93
C PHE A 74 31.69 19.22 -24.55
N PHE A 75 30.83 18.90 -25.51
CA PHE A 75 29.60 18.11 -25.28
C PHE A 75 29.72 16.66 -25.76
N SER A 76 30.83 16.29 -26.39
CA SER A 76 31.07 14.96 -26.93
C SER A 76 31.33 13.98 -25.78
N GLY A 77 30.69 12.80 -25.82
CA GLY A 77 30.82 11.78 -24.78
C GLY A 77 30.08 12.08 -23.45
N GLN A 78 29.42 13.23 -23.31
CA GLN A 78 28.65 13.56 -22.10
C GLN A 78 27.32 12.77 -22.04
N ILE A 79 26.98 12.24 -20.87
CA ILE A 79 25.67 11.62 -20.61
C ILE A 79 24.67 12.74 -20.37
N SER A 80 23.49 12.67 -21.00
CA SER A 80 22.42 13.66 -20.80
C SER A 80 22.06 13.77 -19.32
N HIS A 81 21.83 14.99 -18.83
CA HIS A 81 21.46 15.24 -17.44
C HIS A 81 20.32 14.34 -16.96
N ASN A 82 19.26 14.18 -17.76
CA ASN A 82 18.10 13.33 -17.43
C ASN A 82 18.43 11.84 -17.32
N ASN A 83 19.61 11.41 -17.78
CA ASN A 83 20.11 10.04 -17.68
C ASN A 83 21.20 9.91 -16.60
N GLN A 84 21.46 10.98 -15.82
CA GLN A 84 22.35 10.95 -14.67
C GLN A 84 21.53 10.70 -13.40
N LEU A 85 22.04 9.83 -12.52
CA LEU A 85 21.39 9.45 -11.27
C LEU A 85 21.04 10.67 -10.38
N SER A 86 21.91 11.69 -10.37
CA SER A 86 21.72 12.97 -9.67
C SER A 86 20.45 13.71 -10.06
N SER A 87 20.05 13.67 -11.34
CA SER A 87 18.86 14.34 -11.83
C SER A 87 17.55 13.80 -11.24
N HIS A 88 17.56 12.54 -10.80
CA HIS A 88 16.42 11.92 -10.11
C HIS A 88 16.42 12.24 -8.60
N TYR A 89 17.57 12.61 -8.04
CA TYR A 89 17.69 12.91 -6.60
C TYR A 89 17.45 14.38 -6.26
N GLU A 90 17.66 15.32 -7.18
CA GLU A 90 17.59 16.76 -6.89
C GLU A 90 16.16 17.31 -6.81
N VAL A 91 15.14 16.57 -7.25
CA VAL A 91 13.78 17.11 -7.48
C VAL A 91 12.97 17.31 -6.19
N GLU A 92 13.20 16.52 -5.13
CA GLU A 92 12.36 16.55 -3.93
C GLU A 92 12.57 17.79 -3.04
N SER A 93 11.47 18.25 -2.41
CA SER A 93 11.45 19.30 -1.38
C SER A 93 12.50 19.04 -0.30
N SER A 94 13.05 20.10 0.30
CA SER A 94 14.01 19.98 1.40
C SER A 94 13.42 19.35 2.66
N THR A 95 12.10 19.46 2.84
CA THR A 95 11.34 18.90 3.98
C THR A 95 9.88 18.67 3.58
N LEU A 96 9.24 17.60 4.04
CA LEU A 96 7.76 17.50 4.05
C LEU A 96 7.24 17.91 5.42
N SER A 97 6.15 18.66 5.45
CA SER A 97 5.51 19.12 6.69
C SER A 97 4.03 18.81 6.67
N PHE A 98 3.54 18.27 7.79
CA PHE A 98 2.15 17.92 7.99
C PHE A 98 1.71 18.38 9.36
N ASP A 99 0.51 18.94 9.44
CA ASP A 99 -0.12 19.37 10.68
C ASP A 99 -1.17 18.30 11.03
N ILE A 100 -0.86 17.41 11.98
CA ILE A 100 -1.72 16.29 12.35
C ILE A 100 -2.53 16.65 13.59
N PRO A 101 -3.88 16.57 13.56
CA PRO A 101 -4.69 16.78 14.75
C PRO A 101 -4.29 15.86 15.92
N GLU A 102 -4.27 16.41 17.13
CA GLU A 102 -3.80 15.71 18.33
C GLU A 102 -4.52 14.38 18.56
N HIS A 103 -5.85 14.38 18.48
CA HIS A 103 -6.70 13.20 18.66
C HIS A 103 -6.37 12.04 17.68
N ILE A 104 -5.83 12.31 16.48
CA ILE A 104 -5.37 11.24 15.59
C ILE A 104 -4.13 10.55 16.17
N VAL A 105 -3.21 11.32 16.73
CA VAL A 105 -1.97 10.78 17.30
C VAL A 105 -2.24 10.10 18.64
N THR A 106 -3.01 10.74 19.52
CA THR A 106 -3.24 10.23 20.88
C THR A 106 -4.29 9.12 20.89
N ASP A 107 -5.42 9.28 20.20
CA ASP A 107 -6.53 8.32 20.29
C ASP A 107 -6.41 7.18 19.29
N LEU A 108 -6.07 7.44 18.01
CA LEU A 108 -5.87 6.33 17.06
C LEU A 108 -4.50 5.68 17.29
N ILE A 109 -3.42 6.43 17.13
CA ILE A 109 -2.08 5.83 17.15
C ILE A 109 -1.76 5.34 18.56
N GLY A 110 -1.95 6.17 19.59
CA GLY A 110 -1.61 5.88 20.97
C GLY A 110 -2.50 4.84 21.66
N LYS A 111 -3.82 4.86 21.44
CA LYS A 111 -4.74 3.97 22.17
C LYS A 111 -5.25 2.77 21.37
N ILE A 112 -5.41 2.91 20.05
CA ILE A 112 -6.02 1.86 19.22
C ILE A 112 -4.95 1.01 18.50
N PHE A 113 -3.91 1.64 17.98
CA PHE A 113 -2.88 0.96 17.19
C PHE A 113 -1.59 0.63 17.95
N PHE A 114 -1.50 1.05 19.22
CA PHE A 114 -0.34 0.80 20.06
C PHE A 114 -0.63 -0.25 21.12
N ASN A 115 0.36 -1.10 21.40
CA ASN A 115 0.35 -2.00 22.53
C ASN A 115 1.77 -2.10 23.09
N ASP A 116 1.94 -1.71 24.35
CA ASP A 116 3.22 -1.69 25.07
C ASP A 116 3.93 -3.06 25.06
N GLU A 117 3.18 -4.16 25.20
CA GLU A 117 3.71 -5.53 25.22
C GLU A 117 4.29 -5.94 23.85
N ASP A 118 3.68 -5.45 22.78
CA ASP A 118 4.07 -5.77 21.39
C ASP A 118 5.30 -4.98 20.95
N GLU A 119 5.40 -3.75 21.42
CA GLU A 119 6.39 -2.78 20.99
C GLU A 119 7.67 -2.80 21.86
N GLY A 120 7.60 -3.37 23.07
CA GLY A 120 8.71 -3.35 24.03
C GLY A 120 9.10 -1.93 24.46
N ALA A 121 8.21 -0.96 24.26
CA ALA A 121 8.34 0.45 24.59
C ALA A 121 6.97 0.98 25.01
N SER A 122 6.95 1.98 25.88
CA SER A 122 5.68 2.59 26.31
C SER A 122 5.13 3.55 25.26
N GLU A 123 3.80 3.72 25.24
CA GLU A 123 3.11 4.67 24.37
C GLU A 123 3.79 6.07 24.33
N PRO A 124 4.15 6.71 25.46
CA PRO A 124 4.79 8.04 25.41
C PRO A 124 6.17 8.04 24.72
N VAL A 125 6.91 6.92 24.79
CA VAL A 125 8.20 6.78 24.11
C VAL A 125 8.00 6.67 22.61
N ALA A 126 6.99 5.92 22.16
CA ALA A 126 6.68 5.78 20.74
C ALA A 126 6.11 7.07 20.13
N LEU A 127 5.24 7.76 20.87
CA LEU A 127 4.65 9.02 20.41
C LEU A 127 5.60 10.21 20.44
N ARG A 128 6.71 10.13 21.21
CA ARG A 128 7.76 11.18 21.24
C ARG A 128 8.27 11.58 19.85
N ALA A 129 8.21 10.66 18.88
CA ALA A 129 8.59 10.95 17.51
C ALA A 129 7.79 12.11 16.90
N PHE A 130 6.51 12.26 17.26
CA PHE A 130 5.65 13.33 16.77
C PHE A 130 5.98 14.71 17.37
N GLY A 131 6.81 14.77 18.41
CA GLY A 131 7.13 15.99 19.14
C GLY A 131 6.04 16.37 20.14
N ASP A 132 5.91 17.66 20.42
CA ASP A 132 4.87 18.21 21.28
C ASP A 132 3.73 18.78 20.43
N ALA A 133 2.49 18.63 20.90
CA ALA A 133 1.33 19.27 20.28
C ALA A 133 1.33 20.76 20.65
N ASP A 134 1.04 21.61 19.67
CA ASP A 134 0.78 23.03 19.85
C ASP A 134 -0.64 23.34 19.37
N ALA A 135 -1.44 23.95 20.24
CA ALA A 135 -2.85 24.27 19.98
C ALA A 135 -3.69 23.09 19.41
N GLY A 136 -3.47 21.87 19.92
CA GLY A 136 -4.19 20.66 19.49
C GLY A 136 -3.68 20.02 18.19
N VAL A 137 -2.48 20.36 17.75
CA VAL A 137 -1.90 19.89 16.48
C VAL A 137 -0.43 19.50 16.67
N TYR A 138 -0.04 18.33 16.17
CA TYR A 138 1.35 17.91 16.02
C TYR A 138 1.91 18.36 14.67
N ARG A 139 3.03 19.10 14.67
CA ARG A 139 3.72 19.49 13.44
C ARG A 139 4.81 18.50 13.08
N LEU A 140 4.48 17.59 12.18
CA LEU A 140 5.38 16.54 11.70
C LEU A 140 6.29 17.07 10.60
N GLN A 141 7.61 16.91 10.77
CA GLN A 141 8.62 17.34 9.80
C GLN A 141 9.51 16.18 9.33
N ILE A 142 9.35 15.79 8.06
CA ILE A 142 10.21 14.79 7.40
C ILE A 142 11.31 15.53 6.65
N LYS A 143 12.47 15.68 7.30
CA LYS A 143 13.65 16.40 6.77
C LYS A 143 14.36 15.71 5.61
N MET A 144 14.11 14.42 5.40
CA MET A 144 14.72 13.62 4.34
C MET A 144 13.63 12.85 3.56
N PRO A 145 12.88 13.54 2.67
CA PRO A 145 11.76 12.93 1.96
C PRO A 145 12.16 11.71 1.13
N PHE A 146 13.35 11.74 0.52
CA PHE A 146 13.86 10.64 -0.30
C PHE A 146 13.97 9.33 0.48
N ARG A 147 14.55 9.41 1.68
CA ARG A 147 14.71 8.26 2.58
C ARG A 147 13.37 7.78 3.10
N PHE A 148 12.48 8.71 3.45
CA PHE A 148 11.11 8.37 3.85
C PHE A 148 10.37 7.62 2.73
N ASN A 149 10.35 8.17 1.52
CA ASN A 149 9.68 7.57 0.36
C ASN A 149 10.23 6.16 0.05
N LEU A 150 11.55 5.98 0.06
CA LEU A 150 12.14 4.66 -0.13
C LEU A 150 11.80 3.68 0.99
N ALA A 151 11.80 4.12 2.25
CA ALA A 151 11.40 3.26 3.36
C ALA A 151 9.95 2.78 3.19
N ILE A 152 9.03 3.69 2.85
CA ILE A 152 7.63 3.34 2.56
C ILE A 152 7.52 2.36 1.39
N GLN A 153 8.27 2.59 0.29
CA GLN A 153 8.26 1.71 -0.88
C GLN A 153 8.80 0.30 -0.56
N HIS A 154 9.82 0.19 0.28
CA HIS A 154 10.32 -1.10 0.71
C HIS A 154 9.32 -1.83 1.62
N MET A 155 8.70 -1.11 2.55
CA MET A 155 7.65 -1.69 3.41
C MET A 155 6.43 -2.14 2.60
N SER A 156 6.01 -1.38 1.59
CA SER A 156 4.89 -1.77 0.72
C SER A 156 5.22 -2.98 -0.16
N ALA A 157 6.51 -3.24 -0.42
CA ALA A 157 6.97 -4.46 -1.07
C ALA A 157 7.08 -5.67 -0.11
N GLY A 158 6.71 -5.51 1.16
CA GLY A 158 6.66 -6.59 2.16
C GLY A 158 7.93 -6.74 3.01
N LEU A 159 8.86 -5.78 2.97
CA LEU A 159 10.02 -5.80 3.86
C LEU A 159 9.61 -5.37 5.27
N SER A 160 10.13 -6.06 6.28
CA SER A 160 10.03 -5.61 7.67
C SER A 160 10.81 -4.31 7.90
N PHE A 161 10.54 -3.60 8.99
CA PHE A 161 11.25 -2.37 9.36
C PHE A 161 12.78 -2.55 9.37
N ARG A 162 13.25 -3.64 9.97
CA ARG A 162 14.66 -4.05 9.97
C ARG A 162 15.21 -4.30 8.57
N GLN A 163 14.45 -4.97 7.70
CA GLN A 163 14.87 -5.24 6.32
C GLN A 163 14.93 -3.95 5.49
N ALA A 164 13.90 -3.10 5.58
CA ALA A 164 13.86 -1.82 4.89
C ALA A 164 15.03 -0.92 5.32
N ALA A 165 15.31 -0.83 6.63
CA ALA A 165 16.45 -0.09 7.15
C ALA A 165 17.78 -0.63 6.62
N THR A 166 17.94 -1.96 6.62
CA THR A 166 19.14 -2.64 6.11
C THR A 166 19.39 -2.34 4.64
N VAL A 167 18.36 -2.47 3.80
CA VAL A 167 18.46 -2.24 2.35
C VAL A 167 18.83 -0.79 2.07
N ILE A 168 18.19 0.18 2.73
CA ILE A 168 18.53 1.60 2.55
C ILE A 168 19.96 1.90 2.99
N GLN A 169 20.41 1.31 4.10
CA GLN A 169 21.78 1.49 4.58
C GLN A 169 22.81 0.89 3.62
N GLN A 170 22.52 -0.27 3.01
CA GLN A 170 23.36 -0.84 1.95
C GLN A 170 23.43 0.07 0.72
N HIS A 171 22.31 0.68 0.31
CA HIS A 171 22.30 1.65 -0.78
C HIS A 171 23.12 2.89 -0.44
N TYR A 172 23.05 3.39 0.80
CA TYR A 172 23.92 4.47 1.27
C TYR A 172 25.40 4.06 1.15
N GLN A 173 25.78 2.88 1.66
CA GLN A 173 27.17 2.40 1.61
C GLN A 173 27.69 2.24 0.18
N ALA A 174 26.85 1.79 -0.75
CA ALA A 174 27.24 1.61 -2.15
C ALA A 174 27.32 2.92 -2.94
N THR A 175 26.50 3.92 -2.61
CA THR A 175 26.35 5.14 -3.43
C THR A 175 26.96 6.39 -2.80
N GLY A 176 27.21 6.40 -1.49
CA GLY A 176 27.60 7.60 -0.73
C GLY A 176 26.51 8.68 -0.66
N ASN A 177 25.25 8.35 -0.98
CA ASN A 177 24.18 9.34 -1.03
C ASN A 177 23.72 9.74 0.39
N ASN A 178 24.18 10.90 0.88
CA ASN A 178 23.83 11.42 2.20
C ASN A 178 22.33 11.57 2.48
N LYS A 179 21.47 11.61 1.44
CA LYS A 179 20.01 11.61 1.63
C LYS A 179 19.49 10.30 2.25
N LEU A 180 20.25 9.21 2.15
CA LEU A 180 19.92 7.89 2.68
C LEU A 180 20.59 7.58 4.03
N TYR A 181 21.56 8.39 4.44
CA TYR A 181 22.38 8.15 5.63
C TYR A 181 21.52 7.99 6.89
N GLY A 182 21.93 7.12 7.82
CA GLY A 182 21.36 7.08 9.18
C GLY A 182 19.96 6.44 9.25
N MET A 183 19.66 5.53 8.32
CA MET A 183 18.45 4.72 8.40
C MET A 183 18.59 3.66 9.49
N THR A 184 17.60 3.53 10.36
CA THR A 184 17.56 2.53 11.44
C THR A 184 16.19 1.85 11.48
N ASP A 185 16.10 0.72 12.17
CA ASP A 185 14.84 -0.01 12.40
C ASP A 185 13.81 0.90 13.11
N THR A 186 14.22 1.61 14.16
CA THR A 186 13.41 2.60 14.86
C THR A 186 12.93 3.73 13.94
N LEU A 187 13.80 4.23 13.05
CA LEU A 187 13.40 5.28 12.11
C LEU A 187 12.40 4.76 11.07
N ALA A 188 12.53 3.50 10.64
CA ALA A 188 11.55 2.86 9.76
C ALA A 188 10.18 2.74 10.43
N SER A 189 10.13 2.29 11.69
CA SER A 189 8.86 2.20 12.43
C SER A 189 8.25 3.58 12.67
N THR A 190 9.06 4.60 12.99
CA THR A 190 8.60 6.00 13.04
C THR A 190 8.00 6.47 11.72
N TYR A 191 8.66 6.20 10.59
CA TYR A 191 8.13 6.55 9.27
C TYR A 191 6.81 5.84 8.95
N ALA A 192 6.63 4.59 9.37
CA ALA A 192 5.35 3.89 9.27
C ALA A 192 4.26 4.60 10.09
N ARG A 193 4.53 4.96 11.36
CA ARG A 193 3.57 5.71 12.19
C ARG A 193 3.21 7.06 11.58
N TYR A 194 4.19 7.77 11.01
CA TYR A 194 3.95 9.03 10.31
C TYR A 194 3.01 8.85 9.12
N LEU A 195 3.26 7.84 8.28
CA LEU A 195 2.40 7.57 7.13
C LEU A 195 0.97 7.21 7.55
N VAL A 196 0.82 6.41 8.61
CA VAL A 196 -0.49 6.05 9.18
C VAL A 196 -1.22 7.31 9.69
N ALA A 197 -0.54 8.17 10.45
CA ALA A 197 -1.08 9.43 10.94
C ALA A 197 -1.58 10.34 9.80
N ILE A 198 -0.73 10.53 8.79
CA ILE A 198 -1.05 11.32 7.60
C ILE A 198 -2.25 10.70 6.86
N SER A 199 -2.29 9.37 6.74
CA SER A 199 -3.38 8.66 6.07
C SER A 199 -4.71 8.87 6.80
N PHE A 200 -4.74 8.74 8.13
CA PHE A 200 -5.94 9.00 8.92
C PHE A 200 -6.40 10.45 8.83
N GLN A 201 -5.47 11.41 8.85
CA GLN A 201 -5.82 12.81 8.60
C GLN A 201 -6.50 12.98 7.25
N ARG A 202 -5.93 12.42 6.17
CA ARG A 202 -6.51 12.54 4.83
C ARG A 202 -7.87 11.87 4.72
N ILE A 203 -8.07 10.74 5.39
CA ILE A 203 -9.36 10.06 5.43
C ILE A 203 -10.38 10.90 6.21
N GLY A 204 -10.00 11.47 7.35
CA GLY A 204 -10.87 12.37 8.12
C GLY A 204 -11.26 13.63 7.32
N GLU A 205 -10.31 14.26 6.63
CA GLU A 205 -10.56 15.38 5.71
C GLU A 205 -11.53 15.00 4.58
N LEU A 206 -11.34 13.80 4.00
CA LEU A 206 -12.24 13.26 2.98
C LEU A 206 -13.64 13.00 3.54
N MET A 207 -13.73 12.50 4.76
CA MET A 207 -14.99 12.26 5.45
C MET A 207 -15.72 13.55 5.80
N ALA A 208 -14.98 14.60 6.16
CA ALA A 208 -15.52 15.94 6.44
C ALA A 208 -15.92 16.71 5.18
N ASN A 209 -15.42 16.33 3.99
CA ASN A 209 -15.73 17.00 2.73
C ASN A 209 -17.26 16.96 2.44
N SER A 210 -17.84 18.11 2.11
CA SER A 210 -19.27 18.24 1.79
C SER A 210 -19.67 17.55 0.48
N TYR A 211 -18.73 17.37 -0.45
CA TYR A 211 -18.95 16.60 -1.69
C TYR A 211 -18.94 15.07 -1.43
N MET A 212 -18.35 14.61 -0.32
CA MET A 212 -18.49 13.24 0.16
C MET A 212 -19.72 13.19 1.08
N TRP A 213 -20.89 12.94 0.49
CA TRP A 213 -22.15 12.99 1.23
C TRP A 213 -22.46 11.69 1.99
N ALA A 214 -21.91 10.55 1.57
CA ALA A 214 -22.17 9.26 2.19
C ALA A 214 -21.08 8.20 1.98
N PHE A 215 -21.06 7.21 2.87
CA PHE A 215 -20.21 6.02 2.75
C PHE A 215 -20.94 4.74 3.18
N ALA A 216 -20.52 3.62 2.61
CA ALA A 216 -20.84 2.28 3.09
C ALA A 216 -19.63 1.70 3.82
N PHE A 217 -19.89 0.99 4.91
CA PHE A 217 -18.88 0.40 5.77
C PHE A 217 -18.84 -1.12 5.58
N ALA A 218 -17.66 -1.71 5.66
CA ALA A 218 -17.50 -3.16 5.75
C ALA A 218 -16.46 -3.48 6.80
N SER A 219 -16.75 -4.49 7.63
CA SER A 219 -15.83 -4.99 8.64
C SER A 219 -15.73 -6.51 8.53
N ASP A 220 -14.52 -7.03 8.67
CA ASP A 220 -14.20 -8.44 8.74
C ASP A 220 -13.19 -8.65 9.88
N ILE A 221 -13.29 -9.77 10.59
CA ILE A 221 -12.37 -10.08 11.69
C ILE A 221 -11.72 -11.44 11.46
N SER A 222 -10.40 -11.48 11.57
CA SER A 222 -9.63 -12.71 11.43
C SER A 222 -8.62 -12.85 12.55
N THR A 223 -8.40 -14.08 13.00
CA THR A 223 -7.37 -14.41 13.99
C THR A 223 -6.16 -15.03 13.31
N HIS A 224 -4.97 -14.51 13.62
CA HIS A 224 -3.68 -14.98 13.16
C HIS A 224 -2.69 -15.02 14.32
N TYR A 225 -2.06 -16.18 14.56
CA TYR A 225 -1.13 -16.42 15.68
C TYR A 225 -1.63 -15.84 17.01
N GLU A 226 -2.82 -16.25 17.42
CA GLU A 226 -3.47 -15.86 18.69
C GLU A 226 -3.88 -14.39 18.80
N ARG A 227 -3.61 -13.58 17.76
CA ARG A 227 -4.05 -12.19 17.69
C ARG A 227 -5.13 -12.02 16.67
N SER A 228 -6.07 -11.15 16.98
CA SER A 228 -7.18 -10.88 16.09
C SER A 228 -7.07 -9.49 15.52
N PHE A 229 -7.43 -9.40 14.25
CA PHE A 229 -7.34 -8.18 13.49
C PHE A 229 -8.68 -7.94 12.81
N MET A 230 -9.21 -6.73 12.98
CA MET A 230 -10.40 -6.26 12.33
C MET A 230 -10.01 -5.46 11.09
N ASP A 231 -10.25 -6.00 9.91
CA ASP A 231 -10.17 -5.30 8.64
C ASP A 231 -11.39 -4.38 8.52
N GLN A 232 -11.15 -3.07 8.43
CA GLN A 232 -12.19 -2.07 8.24
C GLN A 232 -12.05 -1.37 6.90
N ARG A 233 -13.15 -1.27 6.16
CA ARG A 233 -13.18 -0.64 4.84
C ARG A 233 -14.29 0.40 4.72
N LEU A 234 -13.93 1.57 4.22
CA LEU A 234 -14.84 2.64 3.82
C LEU A 234 -15.00 2.61 2.31
N ARG A 235 -16.24 2.49 1.84
CA ARG A 235 -16.61 2.61 0.44
C ARG A 235 -17.35 3.92 0.25
N LEU A 236 -16.71 4.87 -0.39
CA LEU A 236 -17.23 6.23 -0.55
C LEU A 236 -17.15 6.67 -2.01
N ALA A 237 -18.03 7.58 -2.40
CA ALA A 237 -18.02 8.19 -3.72
C ALA A 237 -17.66 9.67 -3.59
N VAL A 238 -16.64 10.11 -4.33
CA VAL A 238 -16.21 11.51 -4.38
C VAL A 238 -15.97 11.87 -5.84
N ASP A 239 -16.54 13.00 -6.27
CA ASP A 239 -16.45 13.49 -7.65
C ASP A 239 -16.83 12.44 -8.71
N GLY A 240 -17.84 11.61 -8.41
CA GLY A 240 -18.33 10.55 -9.31
C GLY A 240 -17.47 9.29 -9.35
N VAL A 241 -16.40 9.20 -8.55
CA VAL A 241 -15.52 8.03 -8.45
C VAL A 241 -15.81 7.28 -7.17
N LEU A 242 -16.13 5.99 -7.29
CA LEU A 242 -16.24 5.08 -6.14
C LEU A 242 -14.86 4.60 -5.72
N VAL A 243 -14.52 4.82 -4.45
CA VAL A 243 -13.24 4.44 -3.85
C VAL A 243 -13.49 3.47 -2.70
N ASN A 244 -12.67 2.44 -2.60
CA ASN A 244 -12.64 1.50 -1.48
C ASN A 244 -11.37 1.72 -0.68
N ILE A 245 -11.49 2.36 0.47
CA ILE A 245 -10.38 2.71 1.35
C ILE A 245 -10.29 1.66 2.45
N HIS A 246 -9.15 0.99 2.52
CA HIS A 246 -8.78 0.16 3.66
C HIS A 246 -8.23 1.07 4.76
N LEU A 247 -8.93 1.17 5.89
CA LEU A 247 -8.56 2.03 7.01
C LEU A 247 -7.27 1.52 7.66
N LEU A 248 -7.32 0.31 8.21
CA LEU A 248 -6.20 -0.57 8.56
C LEU A 248 -6.79 -1.85 9.18
N ALA A 249 -5.94 -2.87 9.36
CA ALA A 249 -6.25 -4.01 10.20
C ALA A 249 -6.04 -3.62 11.68
N ILE A 250 -7.13 -3.35 12.40
CA ILE A 250 -7.07 -2.91 13.80
C ILE A 250 -6.90 -4.12 14.72
N PRO A 251 -5.86 -4.17 15.57
CA PRO A 251 -5.72 -5.27 16.52
C PRO A 251 -6.88 -5.26 17.53
N VAL A 252 -7.41 -6.44 17.82
CA VAL A 252 -8.43 -6.67 18.84
C VAL A 252 -7.78 -7.47 19.96
N PHE A 253 -7.49 -6.79 21.07
CA PHE A 253 -6.78 -7.38 22.22
C PHE A 253 -7.72 -8.09 23.22
N GLU A 254 -9.02 -7.88 23.09
CA GLU A 254 -10.06 -8.46 23.96
C GLU A 254 -10.84 -9.60 23.29
N ARG A 255 -11.75 -10.23 24.03
CA ARG A 255 -12.70 -11.21 23.46
C ARG A 255 -13.59 -10.54 22.41
N HIS A 256 -13.87 -11.26 21.32
CA HIS A 256 -14.59 -10.76 20.14
C HIS A 256 -16.10 -10.65 20.38
N THR A 257 -16.52 -9.97 21.43
CA THR A 257 -17.93 -9.66 21.63
C THR A 257 -18.36 -8.57 20.65
N ALA A 258 -19.63 -8.57 20.26
CA ALA A 258 -20.16 -7.56 19.35
C ALA A 258 -19.99 -6.13 19.89
N ILE A 259 -20.10 -5.94 21.21
CA ILE A 259 -19.94 -4.63 21.85
C ILE A 259 -18.51 -4.12 21.77
N VAL A 260 -17.50 -4.98 21.99
CA VAL A 260 -16.08 -4.61 21.84
C VAL A 260 -15.81 -4.21 20.40
N GLN A 261 -16.30 -5.00 19.44
CA GLN A 261 -16.12 -4.72 18.02
C GLN A 261 -16.79 -3.39 17.61
N PHE A 262 -18.03 -3.17 18.04
CA PHE A 262 -18.76 -1.92 17.80
C PHE A 262 -18.06 -0.72 18.42
N ASN A 263 -17.62 -0.79 19.69
CA ASN A 263 -16.94 0.31 20.36
C ASN A 263 -15.65 0.69 19.64
N LEU A 264 -14.90 -0.30 19.14
CA LEU A 264 -13.68 -0.07 18.37
C LEU A 264 -13.98 0.65 17.04
N ILE A 265 -15.02 0.21 16.32
CA ILE A 265 -15.47 0.84 15.08
C ILE A 265 -15.94 2.28 15.35
N SER A 266 -16.85 2.47 16.31
CA SER A 266 -17.39 3.79 16.64
C SER A 266 -16.30 4.75 17.07
N THR A 267 -15.41 4.34 17.98
CA THR A 267 -14.29 5.19 18.44
C THR A 267 -13.38 5.59 17.27
N THR A 268 -13.08 4.64 16.37
CA THR A 268 -12.25 4.92 15.19
C THR A 268 -12.94 5.94 14.27
N LEU A 269 -14.24 5.75 13.99
CA LEU A 269 -15.01 6.67 13.15
C LEU A 269 -15.23 8.03 13.82
N ASP A 270 -15.39 8.08 15.14
CA ASP A 270 -15.56 9.32 15.91
C ASP A 270 -14.30 10.20 15.84
N VAL A 271 -13.11 9.58 15.91
CA VAL A 271 -11.83 10.27 15.72
C VAL A 271 -11.66 10.75 14.29
N LEU A 272 -12.03 9.96 13.29
CA LEU A 272 -11.89 10.37 11.89
C LEU A 272 -12.89 11.47 11.50
N TYR A 273 -14.14 11.33 11.92
CA TYR A 273 -15.22 12.27 11.66
C TYR A 273 -16.41 12.03 12.61
N GLY A 274 -16.54 12.82 13.66
CA GLY A 274 -17.57 12.66 14.69
C GLY A 274 -19.04 12.68 14.22
N GLN A 275 -19.32 13.18 13.00
CA GLN A 275 -20.66 13.19 12.39
C GLN A 275 -20.87 12.04 11.40
N TRP A 276 -20.07 10.96 11.48
CA TRP A 276 -20.17 9.83 10.55
C TRP A 276 -21.56 9.18 10.51
N ARG A 277 -22.32 9.26 11.62
CA ARG A 277 -23.69 8.73 11.77
C ARG A 277 -24.67 9.29 10.75
N ASP A 278 -24.47 10.54 10.31
CA ASP A 278 -25.29 11.19 9.29
C ASP A 278 -24.96 10.74 7.86
N LYS A 279 -23.74 10.21 7.64
CA LYS A 279 -23.22 9.85 6.32
C LYS A 279 -23.21 8.35 6.05
N MET A 280 -23.43 7.51 7.06
CA MET A 280 -23.45 6.06 6.87
C MET A 280 -24.74 5.65 6.14
N ILE A 281 -24.61 4.97 5.00
CA ILE A 281 -25.76 4.50 4.20
C ILE A 281 -25.88 2.98 4.15
N GLY A 282 -24.87 2.25 4.62
CA GLY A 282 -24.92 0.80 4.64
C GLY A 282 -23.74 0.15 5.35
N VAL A 283 -23.97 -1.06 5.84
CA VAL A 283 -22.97 -1.90 6.50
C VAL A 283 -23.01 -3.29 5.89
N ALA A 284 -21.86 -3.77 5.45
CA ALA A 284 -21.66 -5.13 4.97
C ALA A 284 -21.01 -6.00 6.04
N SER A 285 -21.54 -7.22 6.23
CA SER A 285 -20.97 -8.23 7.13
C SER A 285 -20.93 -9.61 6.50
N ASP A 286 -20.09 -10.49 7.05
CA ASP A 286 -19.91 -11.87 6.61
C ASP A 286 -21.09 -12.80 6.98
N GLY A 287 -22.04 -12.32 7.79
CA GLY A 287 -23.19 -13.09 8.23
C GLY A 287 -22.98 -13.85 9.54
N GLU A 288 -21.83 -13.69 10.19
CA GLU A 288 -21.58 -14.31 11.49
C GLU A 288 -22.55 -13.76 12.55
N ASN A 289 -22.91 -14.58 13.55
CA ASN A 289 -23.97 -14.26 14.50
C ASN A 289 -23.63 -13.04 15.39
N THR A 290 -22.36 -12.88 15.76
CA THR A 290 -21.85 -11.71 16.48
C THR A 290 -21.96 -10.44 15.62
N MET A 291 -21.85 -10.56 14.30
CA MET A 291 -22.07 -9.44 13.36
C MET A 291 -23.55 -9.13 13.13
N THR A 292 -24.39 -10.15 12.95
CA THR A 292 -25.77 -10.00 12.44
C THR A 292 -26.86 -10.12 13.51
N GLY A 293 -26.50 -10.40 14.77
CA GLY A 293 -27.44 -10.58 15.87
C GLY A 293 -28.50 -9.48 15.95
N ARG A 294 -29.77 -9.88 16.04
CA ARG A 294 -30.94 -8.99 15.94
C ARG A 294 -30.96 -7.86 16.98
N HIS A 295 -30.43 -8.09 18.18
CA HIS A 295 -30.48 -7.13 19.28
C HIS A 295 -29.11 -6.57 19.67
N ALA A 296 -28.06 -7.38 19.51
CA ALA A 296 -26.72 -7.05 20.01
C ALA A 296 -25.63 -7.36 18.98
N GLY A 297 -25.97 -7.57 17.70
CA GLY A 297 -24.97 -7.76 16.65
C GLY A 297 -24.30 -6.44 16.27
N VAL A 298 -23.05 -6.47 15.81
CA VAL A 298 -22.29 -5.27 15.40
C VAL A 298 -23.07 -4.41 14.39
N VAL A 299 -23.66 -5.04 13.37
CA VAL A 299 -24.46 -4.34 12.34
C VAL A 299 -25.70 -3.69 12.95
N THR A 300 -26.32 -4.35 13.93
CA THR A 300 -27.48 -3.80 14.64
C THR A 300 -27.10 -2.59 15.49
N LEU A 301 -25.96 -2.66 16.20
CA LEU A 301 -25.47 -1.54 17.00
C LEU A 301 -25.12 -0.34 16.10
N LEU A 302 -24.48 -0.55 14.96
CA LEU A 302 -24.20 0.51 13.98
C LEU A 302 -25.47 1.11 13.38
N GLU A 303 -26.48 0.30 13.05
CA GLU A 303 -27.76 0.83 12.57
C GLU A 303 -28.46 1.68 13.63
N ASN A 304 -28.42 1.28 14.89
CA ASN A 304 -29.05 2.04 15.97
C ASN A 304 -28.40 3.42 16.19
N GLU A 305 -27.12 3.58 15.85
CA GLU A 305 -26.40 4.86 15.91
C GLU A 305 -26.60 5.73 14.67
N ALA A 306 -26.94 5.14 13.52
CA ALA A 306 -27.08 5.87 12.28
C ALA A 306 -28.32 6.79 12.31
N THR A 307 -28.16 8.01 11.84
CA THR A 307 -29.24 9.01 11.83
C THR A 307 -30.35 8.66 10.83
N HIS A 308 -30.00 7.91 9.79
CA HIS A 308 -30.89 7.51 8.71
C HIS A 308 -30.93 5.98 8.58
N PRO A 309 -32.02 5.40 8.05
CA PRO A 309 -32.07 3.98 7.74
C PRO A 309 -30.91 3.56 6.83
N ILE A 310 -30.18 2.53 7.22
CA ILE A 310 -29.02 2.03 6.48
C ILE A 310 -29.31 0.69 5.82
N LEU A 311 -28.62 0.41 4.70
CA LEU A 311 -28.67 -0.89 4.05
C LEU A 311 -27.80 -1.91 4.78
N ARG A 312 -28.39 -2.99 5.27
CA ARG A 312 -27.64 -4.17 5.74
C ARG A 312 -27.34 -5.10 4.56
N VAL A 313 -26.06 -5.32 4.28
CA VAL A 313 -25.62 -6.19 3.18
C VAL A 313 -24.98 -7.45 3.74
N TRP A 314 -25.60 -8.60 3.49
CA TRP A 314 -24.99 -9.88 3.80
C TRP A 314 -24.05 -10.31 2.67
N CYS A 315 -22.81 -10.66 3.01
CA CYS A 315 -21.78 -11.11 2.08
C CYS A 315 -22.26 -12.25 1.17
N ALA A 316 -22.31 -11.97 -0.14
CA ALA A 316 -22.71 -12.94 -1.16
C ALA A 316 -21.78 -14.17 -1.20
N ALA A 317 -20.49 -14.02 -0.90
CA ALA A 317 -19.56 -15.14 -0.85
C ALA A 317 -19.92 -16.14 0.25
N HIS A 318 -20.33 -15.64 1.43
CA HIS A 318 -20.78 -16.50 2.51
C HIS A 318 -22.15 -17.14 2.21
N GLN A 319 -23.08 -16.40 1.61
CA GLN A 319 -24.35 -16.98 1.15
C GLN A 319 -24.11 -18.14 0.16
N MET A 320 -23.17 -17.97 -0.77
CA MET A 320 -22.77 -19.03 -1.70
C MET A 320 -22.15 -20.23 -0.96
N ASP A 321 -21.32 -20.00 0.08
CA ASP A 321 -20.81 -21.08 0.94
C ASP A 321 -21.95 -21.90 1.56
N LEU A 322 -23.03 -21.25 2.02
CA LEU A 322 -24.18 -21.94 2.60
C LEU A 322 -24.95 -22.75 1.58
N VAL A 323 -25.23 -22.19 0.40
CA VAL A 323 -25.89 -22.90 -0.71
C VAL A 323 -25.09 -24.15 -1.11
N MET A 324 -23.78 -24.00 -1.27
CA MET A 324 -22.90 -25.10 -1.65
C MET A 324 -22.82 -26.17 -0.55
N LYS A 325 -22.77 -25.77 0.73
CA LYS A 325 -22.82 -26.73 1.86
C LYS A 325 -24.11 -27.55 1.84
N ALA A 326 -25.26 -26.92 1.62
CA ALA A 326 -26.54 -27.60 1.50
C ALA A 326 -26.56 -28.56 0.31
N ALA A 327 -26.04 -28.13 -0.84
CA ALA A 327 -25.92 -28.96 -2.04
C ALA A 327 -25.01 -30.18 -1.81
N PHE A 328 -23.88 -30.04 -1.10
CA PHE A 328 -23.02 -31.18 -0.80
C PHE A 328 -23.62 -32.13 0.24
N ALA A 329 -24.49 -31.65 1.13
CA ALA A 329 -25.13 -32.48 2.15
C ALA A 329 -26.12 -33.50 1.57
N ILE A 330 -26.59 -33.30 0.33
CA ILE A 330 -27.48 -34.25 -0.36
C ILE A 330 -26.74 -35.23 -1.28
N VAL A 331 -25.42 -35.07 -1.44
CA VAL A 331 -24.60 -35.96 -2.28
C VAL A 331 -24.01 -37.06 -1.40
N ASP A 332 -23.99 -38.30 -1.91
CA ASP A 332 -23.36 -39.46 -1.25
C ASP A 332 -23.88 -39.68 0.18
N ASP A 333 -25.20 -39.55 0.37
CA ASP A 333 -25.88 -39.63 1.67
C ASP A 333 -25.26 -38.71 2.75
N GLY A 334 -24.77 -37.53 2.32
CA GLY A 334 -24.11 -36.54 3.17
C GLY A 334 -22.63 -36.83 3.47
N ASN A 335 -22.07 -37.91 2.93
CA ASN A 335 -20.68 -38.28 3.16
C ASN A 335 -19.71 -37.64 2.16
N PHE A 336 -20.20 -37.00 1.09
CA PHE A 336 -19.36 -36.46 0.02
C PHE A 336 -18.21 -35.58 0.52
N VAL A 337 -18.50 -34.61 1.40
CA VAL A 337 -17.49 -33.69 1.95
C VAL A 337 -16.46 -34.43 2.80
N LYS A 338 -16.90 -35.37 3.62
CA LYS A 338 -16.05 -36.17 4.51
C LYS A 338 -15.14 -37.07 3.68
N ASN A 339 -15.71 -37.85 2.76
CA ASN A 339 -14.98 -38.77 1.89
C ASN A 339 -13.95 -38.02 1.02
N THR A 340 -14.33 -36.88 0.46
CA THR A 340 -13.41 -36.03 -0.30
C THR A 340 -12.28 -35.50 0.61
N LYS A 341 -12.59 -35.09 1.84
CA LYS A 341 -11.58 -34.66 2.82
C LYS A 341 -10.60 -35.78 3.15
N ASP A 342 -11.10 -36.98 3.41
CA ASP A 342 -10.28 -38.14 3.77
C ASP A 342 -9.37 -38.54 2.60
N LEU A 343 -9.89 -38.55 1.36
CA LEU A 343 -9.13 -38.77 0.14
C LEU A 343 -8.02 -37.73 -0.03
N ILE A 344 -8.34 -36.43 0.10
CA ILE A 344 -7.35 -35.34 -0.01
C ILE A 344 -6.27 -35.48 1.07
N VAL A 345 -6.64 -35.78 2.32
CA VAL A 345 -5.68 -36.00 3.40
C VAL A 345 -4.77 -37.19 3.10
N HIS A 346 -5.33 -38.29 2.60
CA HIS A 346 -4.57 -39.46 2.19
C HIS A 346 -3.56 -39.11 1.10
N LEU A 347 -4.01 -38.52 -0.01
CA LEU A 347 -3.17 -38.14 -1.15
C LEU A 347 -2.05 -37.16 -0.76
N ARG A 348 -2.32 -36.22 0.16
CA ARG A 348 -1.31 -35.28 0.65
C ARG A 348 -0.22 -35.92 1.52
N ARG A 349 -0.44 -37.14 2.02
CA ARG A 349 0.57 -37.90 2.78
C ARG A 349 1.48 -38.75 1.87
N GLN A 350 1.10 -38.95 0.61
CA GLN A 350 1.85 -39.77 -0.34
C GLN A 350 3.01 -38.99 -0.97
N LYS A 351 4.14 -38.91 -0.28
CA LYS A 351 5.31 -38.12 -0.74
C LYS A 351 5.86 -38.56 -2.10
N LEU A 352 5.88 -39.87 -2.37
CA LEU A 352 6.35 -40.42 -3.64
C LEU A 352 5.41 -40.03 -4.79
N LEU A 353 4.10 -40.23 -4.60
CA LEU A 353 3.09 -39.81 -5.56
C LEU A 353 3.17 -38.31 -5.87
N ILE A 354 3.35 -37.46 -4.85
CA ILE A 354 3.51 -36.01 -5.03
C ILE A 354 4.75 -35.68 -5.86
N ALA A 355 5.86 -36.38 -5.65
CA ALA A 355 7.09 -36.19 -6.42
C ALA A 355 6.88 -36.61 -7.88
N ASP A 356 6.27 -37.77 -8.11
CA ASP A 356 6.01 -38.31 -9.46
C ASP A 356 5.05 -37.41 -10.26
N MET A 357 4.01 -36.89 -9.61
CA MET A 357 3.03 -35.99 -10.23
C MET A 357 3.54 -34.55 -10.38
N GLY A 358 4.61 -34.18 -9.66
CA GLY A 358 5.09 -32.79 -9.57
C GLY A 358 4.10 -31.82 -8.92
N THR A 359 3.05 -32.32 -8.26
CA THR A 359 1.99 -31.51 -7.67
C THR A 359 1.30 -32.25 -6.52
N ALA A 360 0.71 -31.49 -5.59
CA ALA A 360 0.00 -32.04 -4.45
C ALA A 360 -1.48 -31.66 -4.46
N ALA A 361 -2.31 -32.58 -3.95
CA ALA A 361 -3.75 -32.35 -3.80
C ALA A 361 -4.04 -31.08 -2.98
N LYS A 362 -4.98 -30.26 -3.45
CA LYS A 362 -5.28 -28.96 -2.84
C LYS A 362 -5.97 -29.14 -1.48
N LYS A 363 -5.54 -28.35 -0.49
CA LYS A 363 -6.08 -28.42 0.87
C LYS A 363 -7.53 -27.94 0.88
N LEU A 364 -8.42 -28.74 1.47
CA LEU A 364 -9.81 -28.35 1.71
C LEU A 364 -9.91 -27.40 2.91
N THR A 365 -10.89 -26.49 2.83
CA THR A 365 -11.30 -25.60 3.91
C THR A 365 -12.84 -25.57 3.96
N ASN A 366 -13.41 -24.75 4.85
CA ASN A 366 -14.86 -24.59 4.97
C ASN A 366 -15.49 -23.75 3.84
N ARG A 367 -14.68 -23.22 2.92
CA ARG A 367 -15.14 -22.38 1.80
C ARG A 367 -15.30 -23.21 0.51
N TRP A 368 -16.41 -23.00 -0.21
CA TRP A 368 -16.79 -23.74 -1.41
C TRP A 368 -15.73 -23.69 -2.51
N LEU A 369 -15.03 -22.55 -2.63
CA LEU A 369 -13.98 -22.35 -3.63
C LEU A 369 -12.83 -23.37 -3.47
N TYR A 370 -12.48 -23.74 -2.24
CA TYR A 370 -11.42 -24.74 -2.00
C TYR A 370 -11.88 -26.16 -2.32
N MET A 371 -13.17 -26.45 -2.17
CA MET A 371 -13.75 -27.70 -2.67
C MET A 371 -13.64 -27.77 -4.19
N GLY A 372 -14.01 -26.70 -4.91
CA GLY A 372 -13.84 -26.61 -6.36
C GLY A 372 -12.40 -26.86 -6.81
N ASN A 373 -11.43 -26.17 -6.19
CA ASN A 373 -10.00 -26.35 -6.49
C ASN A 373 -9.48 -27.78 -6.23
N ALA A 374 -9.99 -28.43 -5.18
CA ALA A 374 -9.61 -29.80 -4.84
C ALA A 374 -10.19 -30.80 -5.85
N LEU A 375 -11.47 -30.68 -6.18
CA LEU A 375 -12.15 -31.53 -7.16
C LEU A 375 -11.55 -31.36 -8.56
N GLU A 376 -11.28 -30.11 -8.97
CA GLU A 376 -10.63 -29.84 -10.25
C GLU A 376 -9.25 -30.49 -10.32
N TRP A 377 -8.47 -30.43 -9.24
CA TRP A 377 -7.17 -31.12 -9.19
C TRP A 377 -7.34 -32.64 -9.29
N ILE A 378 -8.32 -33.24 -8.61
CA ILE A 378 -8.59 -34.68 -8.73
C ILE A 378 -8.94 -35.04 -10.18
N LEU A 379 -9.86 -34.29 -10.80
CA LEU A 379 -10.30 -34.54 -12.18
C LEU A 379 -9.15 -34.43 -13.19
N ARG A 380 -8.32 -33.37 -13.06
CA ARG A 380 -7.15 -33.16 -13.93
C ARG A 380 -6.11 -34.28 -13.82
N ASN A 381 -6.04 -34.96 -12.67
CA ASN A 381 -5.04 -35.99 -12.40
C ASN A 381 -5.62 -37.40 -12.32
N HIS A 382 -6.90 -37.58 -12.70
CA HIS A 382 -7.66 -38.81 -12.47
C HIS A 382 -6.97 -40.07 -12.99
N ALA A 383 -6.35 -40.04 -14.19
CA ALA A 383 -5.68 -41.21 -14.76
C ALA A 383 -4.48 -41.69 -13.92
N GLN A 384 -3.65 -40.75 -13.44
CA GLN A 384 -2.49 -41.07 -12.59
C GLN A 384 -2.93 -41.54 -11.21
N LEU A 385 -3.99 -40.92 -10.65
CA LEU A 385 -4.58 -41.33 -9.38
C LEU A 385 -5.15 -42.75 -9.45
N ASN A 386 -5.87 -43.10 -10.53
CA ASN A 386 -6.38 -44.46 -10.72
C ASN A 386 -5.26 -45.48 -10.81
N THR A 387 -4.20 -45.19 -11.57
CA THR A 387 -3.01 -46.06 -11.64
C THR A 387 -2.41 -46.30 -10.25
N HIS A 388 -2.30 -45.23 -9.45
CA HIS A 388 -1.81 -45.32 -8.08
C HIS A 388 -2.71 -46.20 -7.19
N PHE A 389 -4.03 -46.02 -7.26
CA PHE A 389 -4.99 -46.80 -6.46
C PHE A 389 -5.06 -48.26 -6.89
N GLU A 390 -5.04 -48.56 -8.18
CA GLU A 390 -4.99 -49.92 -8.72
C GLU A 390 -3.73 -50.65 -8.26
N GLY A 391 -2.57 -49.98 -8.32
CA GLY A 391 -1.31 -50.54 -7.82
C GLY A 391 -1.29 -50.86 -6.32
N HIS A 392 -2.09 -50.16 -5.51
CA HIS A 392 -2.23 -50.43 -4.07
C HIS A 392 -3.28 -51.50 -3.75
N GLN A 393 -4.35 -51.64 -4.55
CA GLN A 393 -5.31 -52.74 -4.41
C GLN A 393 -4.64 -54.10 -4.71
N SER A 394 -3.74 -54.16 -5.69
CA SER A 394 -2.95 -55.37 -5.99
C SER A 394 -1.92 -55.75 -4.93
N ALA A 395 -1.62 -54.85 -3.98
CA ALA A 395 -0.64 -55.08 -2.90
C ALA A 395 -1.27 -55.49 -1.56
N SER A 396 -2.60 -55.58 -1.47
CA SER A 396 -3.28 -56.09 -0.27
C SER A 396 -3.20 -57.63 -0.24
N PRO A 397 -2.71 -58.28 0.83
CA PRO A 397 -2.63 -59.73 0.87
C PRO A 397 -4.05 -60.31 0.87
N SER A 398 -4.29 -61.29 -0.01
CA SER A 398 -5.46 -62.14 0.04
C SER A 398 -5.61 -62.73 1.44
N SER A 399 -6.69 -62.39 2.13
CA SER A 399 -7.07 -62.99 3.40
C SER A 399 -7.10 -64.51 3.26
N SER A 400 -6.17 -65.18 3.94
CA SER A 400 -6.14 -66.63 4.14
C SER A 400 -6.86 -66.98 5.43
#